data_AF-A0A1I2QNW3-F1
#
_entry.id   AF-A0A1I2QNW3-F1
#
_cell.length_a   1.000
_cell.length_b   1.000
_cell.length_c   1.000
_cell.angle_alpha   90.00
_cell.angle_beta   90.00
_cell.angle_gamma   90.00
#
_symmetry.space_group_name_H-M   'P 1'
#
loop_
_entity.id
_entity.type
_entity.pdbx_description
1 polymer ?
#
loop_
_entity_poly.entity_id
_entity_poly.type
_entity_poly.pdbx_seq_one_letter_code
_entity_poly.pdbx_strand_id
1 'polypeptide(L)' 'MPNIDTKGMEAANLSQEQLNHLINTEKEINASGANQEIYLLAVQRHPGK' A
#
# COMPACT_ATOMS: atom_id res chain seq x y z
N MET A 1 -17.35 3.15 -1.53
CA MET A 1 -15.90 3.26 -1.30
C MET A 1 -15.62 4.66 -0.81
N PRO A 2 -14.95 4.87 0.33
CA PRO A 2 -14.60 6.22 0.77
C PRO A 2 -13.79 6.89 -0.35
N ASN A 3 -14.09 8.15 -0.65
CA ASN A 3 -13.35 8.95 -1.64
C ASN A 3 -11.94 9.20 -1.10
N ILE A 4 -11.05 8.23 -1.29
CA ILE A 4 -9.62 8.40 -1.05
C ILE A 4 -9.15 9.40 -2.10
N ASP A 5 -8.76 10.59 -1.65
CA ASP A 5 -8.19 11.63 -2.50
C ASP A 5 -6.79 11.20 -2.95
N THR A 6 -6.73 10.58 -4.13
CA THR A 6 -5.49 10.11 -4.76
C THR A 6 -4.77 11.20 -5.55
N LYS A 7 -5.23 12.47 -5.50
CA LYS A 7 -4.53 13.56 -6.19
C LYS A 7 -3.12 13.74 -5.64
N GLY A 8 -2.14 13.77 -6.55
CA GLY A 8 -0.73 13.92 -6.23
C GLY A 8 -0.09 12.70 -5.54
N MET A 9 -0.75 11.53 -5.56
CA MET A 9 -0.17 10.27 -5.13
C MET A 9 0.52 9.58 -6.30
N GLU A 10 1.79 9.24 -6.14
CA GLU A 10 2.55 8.41 -7.07
C GLU A 10 3.00 7.14 -6.37
N ALA A 11 3.23 6.06 -7.14
CA ALA A 11 3.78 4.83 -6.58
C ALA A 11 5.14 5.13 -5.95
N ALA A 12 5.30 4.77 -4.68
CA ALA A 12 6.57 4.96 -4.00
C ALA A 12 7.62 4.03 -4.63
N ASN A 13 8.78 4.57 -4.98
CA ASN A 13 9.92 3.74 -5.32
C ASN A 13 10.43 3.07 -4.04
N LEU A 14 10.10 1.79 -3.87
CA LEU A 14 10.54 0.97 -2.75
C LEU A 14 11.85 0.25 -3.09
N SER A 15 12.74 0.12 -2.10
CA SER A 15 13.83 -0.85 -2.20
C SER A 15 13.27 -2.29 -2.18
N GLN A 16 14.06 -3.26 -2.63
CA GLN A 16 13.64 -4.66 -2.61
C GLN A 16 13.32 -5.16 -1.19
N GLU A 17 14.05 -4.69 -0.17
CA GLU A 17 13.79 -5.02 1.23
C GLU A 17 12.46 -4.44 1.72
N GLN A 18 12.15 -3.19 1.37
CA GLN A 18 10.89 -2.54 1.72
C GLN A 18 9.70 -3.19 1.02
N LEU A 19 9.86 -3.58 -0.25
CA LEU A 19 8.85 -4.31 -1.00
C LEU A 19 8.58 -5.68 -0.37
N ASN A 20 9.64 -6.41 -0.02
CA ASN A 20 9.51 -7.72 0.63
C ASN A 20 8.79 -7.61 1.99
N HIS A 21 9.09 -6.55 2.76
CA HIS A 21 8.38 -6.27 4.00
C HIS A 21 6.90 -6.02 3.75
N LEU A 22 6.55 -5.20 2.75
CA LEU A 22 5.17 -4.89 2.39
C LEU A 22 4.37 -6.17 2.02
N ILE A 23 4.97 -7.03 1.19
CA ILE A 23 4.35 -8.30 0.77
C ILE A 23 4.15 -9.24 1.96
N ASN A 24 5.11 -9.31 2.89
CA ASN A 24 4.97 -10.14 4.08
C ASN A 24 3.85 -9.64 5.00
N THR A 25 3.78 -8.32 5.22
CA THR A 25 2.68 -7.71 5.98
C THR A 25 1.33 -7.94 5.32
N GLU A 26 1.24 -7.85 3.98
CA GLU A 26 0.02 -8.16 3.23
C GLU A 26 -0.42 -9.62 3.47
N LYS A 27 0.51 -10.56 3.41
CA LYS A 27 0.23 -11.98 3.67
C LYS A 27 -0.23 -12.22 5.10
N GLU A 28 0.39 -11.60 6.09
CA GLU A 28 -0.01 -11.72 7.50
C GLU A 28 -1.43 -11.19 7.74
N ILE A 29 -1.75 -10.03 7.16
CA ILE A 29 -3.08 -9.42 7.26
C ILE A 29 -4.13 -10.31 6.59
N ASN A 30 -3.86 -10.81 5.38
CA ASN A 30 -4.79 -11.70 4.68
C ASN A 30 -4.94 -13.04 5.40
N ALA A 31 -3.86 -13.58 5.99
CA ALA A 31 -3.90 -14.80 6.78
C ALA A 31 -4.69 -14.63 8.10
N SER A 32 -4.82 -13.41 8.62
CA SER A 32 -5.58 -13.12 9.85
C SER A 32 -7.11 -13.24 9.69
N GLY A 33 -7.60 -13.62 8.52
CA GLY A 33 -9.02 -13.92 8.30
C GLY A 33 -9.85 -12.70 7.91
N ALA A 34 -9.23 -11.71 7.25
CA ALA A 34 -10.01 -10.72 6.53
C ALA A 34 -10.86 -11.46 5.47
N ASN A 35 -12.18 -11.38 5.57
CA ASN A 35 -13.13 -11.95 4.58
C ASN A 35 -13.02 -11.27 3.19
N GLN A 36 -11.96 -10.50 2.95
CA GLN A 36 -11.66 -9.71 1.77
C GLN A 36 -10.14 -9.68 1.61
N GLU A 37 -9.67 -9.84 0.38
CA GLU A 37 -8.25 -9.67 0.06
C GLU A 37 -7.86 -8.20 0.23
N ILE A 38 -6.87 -7.98 1.09
CA ILE A 38 -6.26 -6.67 1.35
C ILE A 38 -4.99 -6.58 0.51
N TYR A 39 -4.89 -5.52 -0.29
CA TYR A 39 -3.71 -5.20 -1.07
C TYR A 39 -3.04 -3.96 -0.48
N LEU A 40 -1.74 -4.03 -0.21
CA LEU A 40 -0.98 -2.89 0.30
C LEU A 40 -0.31 -2.15 -0.86
N LEU A 41 -0.55 -0.83 -0.94
CA LEU A 41 0.11 0.05 -1.91
C LEU A 41 0.89 1.12 -1.16
N ALA A 42 2.21 1.17 -1.40
CA ALA A 42 3.04 2.27 -0.95
C ALA A 42 2.95 3.41 -1.94
N VAL A 43 2.43 4.55 -1.49
CA VAL A 43 2.32 5.78 -2.28
C VAL A 43 3.09 6.91 -1.62
N GLN A 44 3.73 7.74 -2.44
CA GLN A 44 4.32 9.00 -2.01
C GLN A 44 3.41 10.13 -2.47
N ARG A 45 3.10 11.06 -1.56
CA ARG A 45 2.37 12.27 -1.88
C ARG A 45 3.37 13.41 -2.01
N HIS A 46 3.36 14.09 -3.15
CA HIS A 46 4.11 15.33 -3.32
C HIS A 46 3.23 16.53 -2.97
N PRO A 47 3.43 17.20 -1.82
CA PRO A 47 2.72 18.43 -1.51
C PRO A 47 3.23 19.55 -2.43
N GLY A 48 2.51 19.85 -3.51
CA GLY A 48 2.72 21.08 -4.29
C GLY A 48 2.83 20.98 -5.81
N LYS A 49 1.90 20.30 -6.50
CA LYS A 49 1.59 20.62 -7.91
C LYS A 49 0.10 20.79 -8.10
#